data_AF-A0A124E164-F1
#
_entry.id   AF-A0A124E164-F1
#
_cell.length_a   1.000
_cell.length_b   1.000
_cell.length_c   1.000
_cell.angle_alpha   90.00
_cell.angle_beta   90.00
_cell.angle_gamma   90.00
#
_symmetry.space_group_name_H-M   'P 1'
#
loop_
_entity.id
_entity.type
_entity.pdbx_description
1 polymer ?
#
loop_
_entity_poly.entity_id
_entity_poly.type
_entity_poly.pdbx_seq_one_letter_code
_entity_poly.pdbx_strand_id
1 'polypeptide(L)'
;MSNLILPPTGAAWGASGLNFFRTNRIRRGGRVAAMVRDYNGASTAMGPYSFSPFAEDGQPRTDLLAVIQDPANPGKVKVNPNPNLGWYLIEMLDPKGFDMSPDMSTDKLEGLQTNATVRSDVQKEGESFNFMAMQSTTLTDALRNNRPLSSLLPDGFPGYSATKLADAITIDRQFLFIRIDLADGLPEYTAYGYARSALDKNDKSTVDKKTADGLAQTWDSLLDPYSVDVDGQSEIMGRIVWRDGQGWRAAGDPPVFSAAPVASPVTGLKATIVIPVAAGTAFTSPTYSVTQYAGGLLTGTAATLQGSPSISGGNVTLTVTGLTASTAYVFTVTAVGAGSVSATSLPSAPITSTAS
;
A
#
# COMPACT_ATOMS: atom_id res chain seq x y z
N MET A 1 -3.61 36.77 27.58
CA MET A 1 -4.56 35.70 27.20
C MET A 1 -4.66 35.74 25.69
N SER A 2 -4.19 34.71 24.97
CA SER A 2 -4.36 34.64 23.52
C SER A 2 -5.82 34.35 23.22
N ASN A 3 -6.55 35.33 22.69
CA ASN A 3 -7.92 35.11 22.25
C ASN A 3 -7.88 34.13 21.07
N LEU A 4 -8.43 32.94 21.27
CA LEU A 4 -8.64 31.96 20.22
C LEU A 4 -9.61 32.58 19.20
N ILE A 5 -9.12 32.88 18.00
CA ILE A 5 -9.95 33.35 16.89
C ILE A 5 -10.47 32.11 16.16
N LEU A 6 -11.78 31.88 16.23
CA LEU A 6 -12.45 30.81 15.50
C LEU A 6 -12.87 31.30 14.11
N PRO A 7 -13.00 30.40 13.11
CA PRO A 7 -13.57 30.73 11.82
C PRO A 7 -15.00 31.29 11.96
N PRO A 8 -15.40 32.26 11.11
CA PRO A 8 -16.72 32.91 11.20
C PRO A 8 -17.88 31.96 10.88
N THR A 9 -17.63 30.86 10.16
CA THR A 9 -18.59 29.80 9.87
C THR A 9 -17.94 28.43 9.92
N GLY A 10 -18.69 27.43 10.40
CA GLY A 10 -18.34 26.01 10.28
C GLY A 10 -19.14 25.34 9.16
N ALA A 11 -18.85 24.07 8.90
CA ALA A 11 -19.65 23.23 8.02
C ALA A 11 -20.39 22.17 8.84
N ALA A 12 -21.56 21.73 8.36
CA ALA A 12 -22.22 20.56 8.93
C ALA A 12 -21.30 19.33 8.80
N TRP A 13 -21.39 18.38 9.73
CA TRP A 13 -20.51 17.20 9.81
C TRP A 13 -20.26 16.51 8.46
N GLY A 14 -21.33 16.27 7.67
CA GLY A 14 -21.20 15.72 6.32
C GLY A 14 -20.45 16.60 5.33
N ALA A 15 -20.75 17.89 5.30
CA ALA A 15 -20.13 18.88 4.41
C ALA A 15 -18.69 19.23 4.81
N SER A 16 -18.33 19.01 6.07
CA SER A 16 -16.95 19.17 6.58
C SER A 16 -16.01 18.03 6.18
N GLY A 17 -16.52 17.00 5.49
CA GLY A 17 -15.75 15.81 5.14
C GLY A 17 -15.55 14.84 6.32
N LEU A 18 -16.06 15.15 7.51
CA LEU A 18 -15.93 14.27 8.69
C LEU A 18 -16.78 12.98 8.60
N ASN A 19 -17.71 12.90 7.63
CA ASN A 19 -18.38 11.64 7.24
C ASN A 19 -17.61 10.84 6.19
N PHE A 20 -16.46 11.30 5.73
CA PHE A 20 -15.71 10.56 4.72
C PHE A 20 -15.08 9.31 5.33
N PHE A 21 -15.65 8.15 5.01
CA PHE A 21 -15.06 6.86 5.29
C PHE A 21 -15.12 5.99 4.03
N ARG A 22 -13.99 5.35 3.70
CA ARG A 22 -13.89 4.41 2.58
C ARG A 22 -14.18 3.00 3.11
N THR A 23 -15.46 2.64 3.25
CA THR A 23 -15.84 1.29 3.73
C THR A 23 -15.33 0.17 2.84
N ASN A 24 -15.19 0.41 1.54
CA ASN A 24 -14.55 -0.49 0.57
C ASN A 24 -13.06 -0.77 0.85
N ARG A 25 -12.41 0.02 1.72
CA ARG A 25 -11.03 -0.20 2.19
C ARG A 25 -10.96 -0.87 3.56
N ILE A 26 -12.10 -1.23 4.17
CA ILE A 26 -12.11 -2.09 5.35
C ILE A 26 -11.90 -3.54 4.89
N ARG A 27 -10.80 -4.13 5.33
CA ARG A 27 -10.27 -5.39 4.79
C ARG A 27 -10.53 -6.54 5.77
N ARG A 28 -11.20 -7.62 5.31
CA ARG A 28 -11.40 -8.87 6.08
C ARG A 28 -10.59 -10.04 5.50
N GLY A 29 -10.14 -10.96 6.35
CA GLY A 29 -9.38 -12.16 5.95
C GLY A 29 -10.09 -12.93 4.83
N GLY A 30 -9.62 -12.72 3.60
CA GLY A 30 -10.11 -13.39 2.40
C GLY A 30 -9.28 -14.64 2.11
N ARG A 31 -9.20 -15.03 0.83
CA ARG A 31 -8.28 -16.09 0.41
C ARG A 31 -6.84 -15.59 0.55
N VAL A 32 -5.99 -16.39 1.18
CA VAL A 32 -4.56 -16.13 1.37
C VAL A 32 -3.77 -17.32 0.86
N ALA A 33 -2.68 -17.03 0.14
CA ALA A 33 -1.64 -17.99 -0.19
C ALA A 33 -0.38 -17.63 0.61
N ALA A 34 0.25 -18.61 1.26
CA ALA A 34 1.55 -18.45 1.89
C ALA A 34 2.61 -19.16 1.07
N MET A 35 3.78 -18.56 0.95
CA MET A 35 4.90 -19.12 0.22
C MET A 35 6.19 -18.92 1.02
N VAL A 36 7.13 -19.82 0.83
CA VAL A 36 8.44 -19.79 1.49
C VAL A 36 9.55 -20.16 0.52
N ARG A 37 10.73 -19.60 0.72
CA ARG A 37 11.98 -20.05 0.12
C ARG A 37 13.15 -19.84 1.08
N ASP A 38 14.25 -20.53 0.85
CA ASP A 38 15.49 -20.29 1.60
C ASP A 38 16.08 -18.92 1.20
N TYR A 39 16.59 -18.19 2.19
CA TYR A 39 17.25 -16.91 1.96
C TYR A 39 18.67 -17.12 1.41
N ASN A 40 19.04 -16.37 0.38
CA ASN A 40 20.34 -16.46 -0.30
C ASN A 40 20.97 -15.07 -0.54
N GLY A 41 20.89 -14.20 0.46
CA GLY A 41 21.48 -12.86 0.44
C GLY A 41 20.95 -12.01 -0.72
N ALA A 42 21.86 -11.26 -1.36
CA ALA A 42 21.53 -10.34 -2.46
C ALA A 42 20.79 -10.99 -3.63
N SER A 43 21.00 -12.29 -3.88
CA SER A 43 20.32 -13.00 -4.97
C SER A 43 18.81 -13.16 -4.76
N THR A 44 18.37 -13.03 -3.51
CA THR A 44 16.96 -13.14 -3.11
C THR A 44 16.43 -11.86 -2.49
N ALA A 45 17.13 -10.73 -2.64
CA ALA A 45 16.71 -9.45 -2.08
C ALA A 45 15.26 -9.10 -2.47
N MET A 46 14.52 -8.54 -1.51
CA MET A 46 13.14 -8.09 -1.65
C MET A 46 13.08 -6.57 -1.49
N GLY A 47 12.04 -5.93 -2.03
CA GLY A 47 11.90 -4.48 -1.95
C GLY A 47 11.40 -3.86 -3.26
N PRO A 48 10.94 -2.61 -3.23
CA PRO A 48 10.24 -1.95 -4.34
C PRO A 48 11.08 -1.88 -5.63
N TYR A 49 12.41 -1.94 -5.53
CA TYR A 49 13.33 -1.87 -6.67
C TYR A 49 13.94 -3.22 -7.07
N SER A 50 13.80 -4.26 -6.24
CA SER A 50 14.44 -5.57 -6.44
C SER A 50 13.43 -6.69 -6.71
N PHE A 51 12.26 -6.65 -6.07
CA PHE A 51 11.23 -7.67 -6.20
C PHE A 51 9.84 -7.12 -5.89
N SER A 52 8.90 -7.39 -6.79
CA SER A 52 7.47 -7.31 -6.54
C SER A 52 6.84 -8.70 -6.74
N PRO A 53 5.84 -9.08 -5.91
CA PRO A 53 5.02 -10.26 -6.14
C PRO A 53 3.98 -10.04 -7.27
N PHE A 54 3.85 -8.82 -7.79
CA PHE A 54 2.90 -8.44 -8.82
C PHE A 54 3.61 -8.11 -10.14
N ALA A 55 2.95 -8.42 -11.26
CA ALA A 55 3.37 -8.06 -12.60
C ALA A 55 2.88 -6.65 -12.99
N GLU A 56 3.31 -6.14 -14.14
CA GLU A 56 2.98 -4.77 -14.61
C GLU A 56 1.47 -4.52 -14.74
N ASP A 57 0.71 -5.57 -15.07
CA ASP A 57 -0.75 -5.56 -15.19
C ASP A 57 -1.50 -5.57 -13.84
N GLY A 58 -0.76 -5.69 -12.73
CA GLY A 58 -1.29 -5.73 -11.36
C GLY A 58 -1.80 -7.10 -10.93
N GLN A 59 -1.55 -8.16 -11.70
CA GLN A 59 -1.83 -9.54 -11.31
C GLN A 59 -0.66 -10.16 -10.55
N PRO A 60 -0.88 -11.22 -9.74
CA PRO A 60 0.22 -12.02 -9.19
C PRO A 60 1.09 -12.57 -10.32
N ARG A 61 2.40 -12.46 -10.17
CA ARG A 61 3.35 -12.92 -11.18
C ARG A 61 3.33 -14.45 -11.32
N THR A 62 3.50 -14.95 -12.55
CA THR A 62 3.31 -16.36 -12.90
C THR A 62 4.55 -17.24 -12.67
N ASP A 63 5.67 -16.65 -12.29
CA ASP A 63 6.99 -17.25 -12.11
C ASP A 63 7.38 -17.40 -10.62
N LEU A 64 6.46 -17.24 -9.67
CA LEU A 64 6.76 -17.52 -8.25
C LEU A 64 7.07 -19.01 -8.03
N LEU A 65 6.18 -19.89 -8.51
CA LEU A 65 6.17 -21.31 -8.18
C LEU A 65 6.74 -22.17 -9.31
N ALA A 66 7.50 -23.21 -8.96
CA ALA A 66 7.99 -24.22 -9.93
C ALA A 66 6.88 -25.17 -10.42
N VAL A 67 5.79 -25.29 -9.66
CA VAL A 67 4.67 -26.18 -9.92
C VAL A 67 3.39 -25.36 -9.85
N ILE A 68 2.54 -25.48 -10.87
CA ILE A 68 1.27 -24.75 -10.98
C ILE A 68 0.12 -25.73 -11.22
N GLN A 69 -1.11 -25.33 -10.90
CA GLN A 69 -2.29 -26.09 -11.28
C GLN A 69 -2.36 -26.19 -12.80
N ASP A 70 -2.69 -27.38 -13.33
CA ASP A 70 -2.90 -27.55 -14.76
C ASP A 70 -4.26 -26.96 -15.16
N PRO A 71 -4.32 -25.86 -15.94
CA PRO A 71 -5.59 -25.27 -16.38
C PRO A 71 -6.40 -26.23 -17.26
N ALA A 72 -5.76 -27.20 -17.92
CA ALA A 72 -6.45 -28.20 -18.73
C ALA A 72 -7.03 -29.36 -17.89
N ASN A 73 -6.52 -29.58 -16.67
CA ASN A 73 -6.91 -30.69 -15.81
C ASN A 73 -7.04 -30.21 -14.34
N PRO A 74 -8.18 -29.59 -13.98
CA PRO A 74 -8.40 -29.09 -12.63
C PRO A 74 -8.15 -30.17 -11.56
N GLY A 75 -7.27 -29.86 -10.60
CA GLY A 75 -6.90 -30.77 -9.51
C GLY A 75 -5.61 -31.56 -9.76
N LYS A 76 -5.03 -31.44 -10.97
CA LYS A 76 -3.67 -31.89 -11.25
C LYS A 76 -2.70 -30.72 -11.24
N VAL A 77 -1.46 -31.01 -10.88
CA VAL A 77 -0.34 -30.07 -10.98
C VAL A 77 0.50 -30.38 -12.21
N LYS A 78 1.14 -29.36 -12.76
CA LYS A 78 2.16 -29.48 -13.80
C LYS A 78 3.37 -28.61 -13.47
N VAL A 79 4.51 -28.95 -14.05
CA VAL A 79 5.70 -28.11 -13.98
C VAL A 79 5.42 -26.78 -14.68
N ASN A 80 5.78 -25.68 -14.02
CA ASN A 80 5.71 -24.36 -14.61
C ASN A 80 6.74 -24.26 -15.76
N PRO A 81 6.31 -23.96 -17.00
CA PRO A 81 7.24 -23.87 -18.12
C PRO A 81 8.19 -22.66 -18.02
N ASN A 82 7.84 -21.65 -17.21
CA ASN A 82 8.67 -20.48 -17.02
C ASN A 82 9.77 -20.74 -15.96
N PRO A 83 10.96 -20.14 -16.11
CA PRO A 83 11.92 -20.05 -14.99
C PRO A 83 11.20 -19.49 -13.77
N ASN A 84 11.40 -20.11 -12.61
CA ASN A 84 10.73 -19.71 -11.37
C ASN A 84 11.72 -19.08 -10.38
N LEU A 85 11.17 -18.35 -9.41
CA LEU A 85 11.93 -17.63 -8.39
C LEU A 85 12.19 -18.44 -7.10
N GLY A 86 11.98 -19.76 -7.16
CA GLY A 86 12.29 -20.68 -6.07
C GLY A 86 11.30 -20.66 -4.90
N TRP A 87 10.09 -20.13 -5.06
CA TRP A 87 9.08 -20.17 -4.01
C TRP A 87 8.36 -21.52 -3.97
N TYR A 88 8.16 -22.01 -2.75
CA TYR A 88 7.32 -23.15 -2.43
C TYR A 88 6.00 -22.68 -1.82
N LEU A 89 4.88 -23.23 -2.29
CA LEU A 89 3.57 -22.91 -1.75
C LEU A 89 3.36 -23.66 -0.43
N ILE A 90 3.16 -22.93 0.66
CA ILE A 90 2.63 -23.45 1.92
C ILE A 90 1.13 -23.57 1.71
N GLU A 91 0.72 -24.74 1.23
CA GLU A 91 -0.59 -25.03 0.64
C GLU A 91 -1.79 -24.52 1.47
N MET A 92 -2.45 -25.39 2.24
CA MET A 92 -3.63 -25.00 3.03
C MET A 92 -3.22 -24.49 4.41
N LEU A 93 -3.57 -23.24 4.69
CA LEU A 93 -3.45 -22.63 6.02
C LEU A 93 -4.71 -22.84 6.85
N ASP A 94 -4.55 -22.79 8.17
CA ASP A 94 -5.67 -22.72 9.12
C ASP A 94 -6.61 -21.55 8.82
N PRO A 95 -7.93 -21.67 9.11
CA PRO A 95 -8.89 -20.59 8.87
C PRO A 95 -8.57 -19.26 9.55
N LYS A 96 -7.72 -19.24 10.60
CA LYS A 96 -7.21 -18.00 11.21
C LYS A 96 -6.22 -17.25 10.30
N GLY A 97 -5.60 -17.96 9.35
CA GLY A 97 -4.63 -17.41 8.42
C GLY A 97 -3.24 -17.29 9.03
N PHE A 98 -2.69 -16.09 8.99
CA PHE A 98 -1.39 -15.75 9.57
C PHE A 98 -1.53 -14.50 10.42
N ASP A 99 -0.82 -14.48 11.54
CA ASP A 99 -0.82 -13.38 12.48
C ASP A 99 0.53 -12.65 12.42
N MET A 100 0.49 -11.33 12.62
CA MET A 100 1.66 -10.45 12.58
C MET A 100 1.76 -9.74 13.93
N SER A 101 2.93 -9.80 14.54
CA SER A 101 3.18 -9.38 15.92
C SER A 101 4.37 -8.40 15.96
N PRO A 102 4.14 -7.12 15.61
CA PRO A 102 5.14 -6.08 15.83
C PRO A 102 5.32 -5.84 17.35
N ASP A 103 6.56 -5.68 17.78
CA ASP A 103 6.98 -5.48 19.16
C ASP A 103 7.88 -4.25 19.25
N MET A 104 7.58 -3.36 20.20
CA MET A 104 8.42 -2.22 20.53
C MET A 104 8.49 -2.08 22.05
N SER A 105 9.69 -2.19 22.59
CA SER A 105 9.95 -1.98 24.01
C SER A 105 10.62 -0.63 24.23
N THR A 106 10.15 0.09 25.26
CA THR A 106 10.69 1.39 25.65
C THR A 106 11.09 1.36 27.12
N ASP A 107 12.25 1.93 27.43
CA ASP A 107 12.67 2.19 28.80
C ASP A 107 12.29 3.61 29.18
N LYS A 108 11.58 3.76 30.31
CA LYS A 108 10.99 5.02 30.74
C LYS A 108 11.69 5.50 32.00
N LEU A 109 12.29 6.67 31.91
CA LEU A 109 12.91 7.35 33.05
C LEU A 109 11.89 8.27 33.72
N GLU A 110 11.64 8.02 35.00
CA GLU A 110 10.83 8.90 35.87
C GLU A 110 11.73 9.88 36.62
N GLY A 111 11.20 11.07 36.91
CA GLY A 111 11.89 12.06 37.71
C GLY A 111 11.56 11.89 39.18
N LEU A 112 12.52 12.06 40.09
CA LEU A 112 12.24 11.91 41.53
C LEU A 112 11.18 12.91 42.04
N GLN A 113 11.05 14.06 41.38
CA GLN A 113 10.06 15.11 41.71
C GLN A 113 8.69 14.89 41.05
N THR A 114 8.55 13.91 40.14
CA THR A 114 7.30 13.69 39.40
C THR A 114 7.15 12.24 38.98
N ASN A 115 5.97 11.66 39.22
CA ASN A 115 5.64 10.32 38.73
C ASN A 115 5.36 10.31 37.20
N ALA A 116 5.51 11.44 36.51
CA ALA A 116 5.43 11.49 35.06
C ALA A 116 6.75 11.02 34.43
N THR A 117 6.66 10.23 33.36
CA THR A 117 7.81 9.89 32.53
C THR A 117 8.46 11.16 31.99
N VAL A 118 9.75 11.35 32.28
CA VAL A 118 10.54 12.52 31.86
C VAL A 118 11.27 12.23 30.54
N ARG A 119 11.66 10.96 30.32
CA ARG A 119 12.31 10.49 29.08
C ARG A 119 11.88 9.07 28.77
N SER A 120 11.79 8.74 27.49
CA SER A 120 11.53 7.38 27.00
C SER A 120 12.54 7.07 25.89
N ASP A 121 13.29 5.98 26.02
CA ASP A 121 14.25 5.49 25.03
C ASP A 121 13.78 4.13 24.47
N VAL A 122 13.90 3.90 23.16
CA VAL A 122 13.55 2.61 22.54
C VAL A 122 14.68 1.60 22.82
N GLN A 123 14.33 0.42 23.33
CA GLN A 123 15.29 -0.64 23.70
C GLN A 123 15.36 -1.74 22.63
N LYS A 124 14.21 -2.09 22.08
CA LYS A 124 14.08 -3.13 21.05
C LYS A 124 12.91 -2.78 20.16
N GLU A 125 13.13 -2.96 18.87
CA GLU A 125 12.08 -3.04 17.86
C GLU A 125 12.22 -4.39 17.18
N GLY A 126 11.10 -5.06 16.93
CA GLY A 126 11.08 -6.35 16.26
C GLY A 126 9.72 -6.64 15.67
N GLU A 127 9.67 -7.65 14.82
CA GLU A 127 8.42 -8.15 14.26
C GLU A 127 8.52 -9.66 14.12
N SER A 128 7.48 -10.36 14.58
CA SER A 128 7.33 -11.79 14.35
C SER A 128 6.02 -12.07 13.65
N PHE A 129 5.92 -13.25 13.04
CA PHE A 129 4.68 -13.72 12.45
C PHE A 129 4.51 -15.21 12.72
N ASN A 130 3.26 -15.65 12.73
CA ASN A 130 2.94 -17.06 12.87
C ASN A 130 1.88 -17.48 11.87
N PHE A 131 1.91 -18.75 11.52
CA PHE A 131 0.91 -19.39 10.68
C PHE A 131 0.79 -20.87 11.09
N MET A 132 -0.30 -21.51 10.68
CA MET A 132 -0.45 -22.95 10.80
C MET A 132 -0.74 -23.57 9.42
N ALA A 133 0.17 -24.40 8.93
CA ALA A 133 -0.07 -25.23 7.75
C ALA A 133 -0.85 -26.49 8.17
N MET A 134 -1.91 -26.84 7.46
CA MET A 134 -2.80 -27.96 7.80
C MET A 134 -2.54 -29.24 6.98
N GLN A 135 -1.68 -29.18 5.97
CA GLN A 135 -1.33 -30.32 5.14
C GLN A 135 0.03 -30.88 5.55
N SER A 136 0.11 -32.21 5.62
CA SER A 136 1.35 -32.93 5.84
C SER A 136 2.03 -33.21 4.50
N THR A 137 2.97 -32.35 4.14
CA THR A 137 3.80 -32.46 2.93
C THR A 137 5.28 -32.53 3.29
N THR A 138 6.09 -32.98 2.34
CA THR A 138 7.56 -32.92 2.43
C THR A 138 8.06 -31.53 2.80
N LEU A 139 7.41 -30.47 2.29
CA LEU A 139 7.70 -29.07 2.62
C LEU A 139 7.45 -28.78 4.10
N THR A 140 6.27 -29.12 4.61
CA THR A 140 5.95 -28.88 6.02
C THR A 140 6.87 -29.66 6.96
N ASP A 141 7.26 -30.88 6.59
CA ASP A 141 8.21 -31.65 7.37
C ASP A 141 9.63 -31.06 7.32
N ALA A 142 10.05 -30.49 6.19
CA ALA A 142 11.30 -29.74 6.08
C ALA A 142 11.28 -28.49 6.96
N LEU A 143 10.17 -27.72 6.95
CA LEU A 143 10.00 -26.54 7.81
C LEU A 143 9.98 -26.92 9.30
N ARG A 144 9.22 -27.95 9.68
CA ARG A 144 9.11 -28.47 11.05
C ARG A 144 10.46 -28.87 11.63
N ASN A 145 11.29 -29.51 10.82
CA ASN A 145 12.62 -29.98 11.19
C ASN A 145 13.74 -28.98 10.88
N ASN A 146 13.39 -27.77 10.44
CA ASN A 146 14.32 -26.72 10.03
C ASN A 146 15.40 -27.22 9.04
N ARG A 147 14.98 -27.88 7.96
CA ARG A 147 15.84 -28.39 6.88
C ARG A 147 15.88 -27.45 5.68
N PRO A 148 16.97 -27.45 4.88
CA PRO A 148 17.01 -26.71 3.61
C PRO A 148 15.94 -27.18 2.64
N LEU A 149 15.38 -26.25 1.87
CA LEU A 149 14.38 -26.50 0.84
C LEU A 149 15.00 -26.94 -0.49
N SER A 150 16.30 -26.67 -0.70
CA SER A 150 17.03 -27.04 -1.93
C SER A 150 17.09 -28.55 -2.19
N SER A 151 16.91 -29.39 -1.16
CA SER A 151 16.94 -30.85 -1.24
C SER A 151 15.57 -31.49 -0.99
N LEU A 152 14.49 -30.75 -1.26
CA LEU A 152 13.14 -31.24 -1.02
C LEU A 152 12.81 -32.41 -1.97
N LEU A 153 12.45 -33.55 -1.38
CA LEU A 153 11.91 -34.68 -2.13
C LEU A 153 10.46 -34.41 -2.54
N PRO A 154 9.98 -34.96 -3.66
CA PRO A 154 8.58 -34.82 -4.03
C PRO A 154 7.68 -35.59 -3.06
N ASP A 155 6.46 -35.10 -2.87
CA ASP A 155 5.45 -35.82 -2.10
C ASP A 155 5.18 -37.20 -2.72
N GLY A 156 5.10 -38.23 -1.87
CA GLY A 156 4.93 -39.62 -2.30
C GLY A 156 6.23 -40.35 -2.67
N PHE A 157 7.40 -39.75 -2.46
CA PHE A 157 8.68 -40.43 -2.67
C PHE A 157 8.78 -41.71 -1.80
N PRO A 158 9.02 -42.91 -2.39
CA PRO A 158 9.11 -44.15 -1.64
C PRO A 158 10.24 -44.13 -0.59
N GLY A 159 9.94 -44.53 0.64
CA GLY A 159 10.91 -44.54 1.74
C GLY A 159 11.22 -43.15 2.32
N TYR A 160 10.37 -42.16 2.05
CA TYR A 160 10.49 -40.83 2.66
C TYR A 160 10.56 -40.91 4.18
N SER A 161 11.49 -40.16 4.75
CA SER A 161 11.58 -39.92 6.19
C SER A 161 12.06 -38.49 6.45
N ALA A 162 11.46 -37.86 7.46
CA ALA A 162 11.87 -36.55 7.94
C ALA A 162 12.50 -36.70 9.33
N THR A 163 13.65 -36.07 9.55
CA THR A 163 14.36 -36.16 10.84
C THR A 163 14.96 -34.82 11.18
N LYS A 164 14.92 -34.42 12.45
CA LYS A 164 15.63 -33.24 12.96
C LYS A 164 17.09 -33.61 13.24
N LEU A 165 18.04 -32.73 12.87
CA LEU A 165 19.43 -32.93 13.29
C LEU A 165 19.58 -32.67 14.79
N ALA A 166 20.58 -33.32 15.40
CA ALA A 166 20.95 -33.06 16.79
C ALA A 166 21.43 -31.61 16.97
N ASP A 167 22.21 -31.12 16.00
CA ASP A 167 22.72 -29.75 16.00
C ASP A 167 21.70 -28.81 15.36
N ALA A 168 21.30 -27.78 16.11
CA ALA A 168 20.42 -26.73 15.62
C ALA A 168 21.23 -25.80 14.70
N ILE A 169 20.97 -25.88 13.39
CA ILE A 169 21.45 -24.89 12.41
C ILE A 169 20.31 -23.92 12.15
N THR A 170 20.54 -22.63 12.29
CA THR A 170 19.58 -21.61 11.86
C THR A 170 19.58 -21.54 10.33
N ILE A 171 18.40 -21.65 9.73
CA ILE A 171 18.20 -21.47 8.29
C ILE A 171 17.28 -20.28 8.13
N ASP A 172 17.86 -19.20 7.61
CA ASP A 172 17.11 -17.99 7.31
C ASP A 172 16.23 -18.26 6.08
N ARG A 173 14.98 -17.80 6.14
CA ARG A 173 13.99 -17.98 5.09
C ARG A 173 13.28 -16.68 4.76
N GLN A 174 12.70 -16.65 3.57
CA GLN A 174 11.83 -15.58 3.13
C GLN A 174 10.41 -16.08 3.07
N PHE A 175 9.47 -15.24 3.47
CA PHE A 175 8.04 -15.57 3.43
C PHE A 175 7.28 -14.54 2.62
N LEU A 176 6.26 -15.01 1.92
CA LEU A 176 5.36 -14.19 1.13
C LEU A 176 3.92 -14.65 1.38
N PHE A 177 3.09 -13.74 1.90
CA PHE A 177 1.66 -13.97 2.12
C PHE A 177 0.87 -13.08 1.17
N ILE A 178 0.25 -13.66 0.14
CA ILE A 178 -0.58 -12.92 -0.82
C ILE A 178 -2.05 -13.13 -0.46
N ARG A 179 -2.74 -12.03 -0.21
CA ARG A 179 -4.18 -11.99 0.02
C ARG A 179 -4.89 -11.36 -1.16
N ILE A 180 -6.07 -11.88 -1.49
CA ILE A 180 -7.04 -11.22 -2.38
C ILE A 180 -8.26 -10.75 -1.57
N ASP A 181 -8.74 -9.57 -1.92
CA ASP A 181 -10.01 -8.99 -1.51
C ASP A 181 -10.71 -8.35 -2.70
N LEU A 182 -11.96 -7.91 -2.52
CA LEU A 182 -12.70 -7.14 -3.51
C LEU A 182 -12.89 -5.70 -3.02
N ALA A 183 -12.62 -4.73 -3.87
CA ALA A 183 -13.01 -3.33 -3.69
C ALA A 183 -13.94 -2.95 -4.83
N ASP A 184 -15.18 -2.61 -4.51
CA ASP A 184 -16.22 -2.25 -5.50
C ASP A 184 -16.40 -3.31 -6.61
N GLY A 185 -16.29 -4.59 -6.24
CA GLY A 185 -16.39 -5.73 -7.15
C GLY A 185 -15.12 -6.02 -7.97
N LEU A 186 -14.06 -5.21 -7.83
CA LEU A 186 -12.78 -5.39 -8.51
C LEU A 186 -11.75 -6.07 -7.59
N PRO A 187 -10.88 -6.95 -8.12
CA PRO A 187 -9.86 -7.62 -7.33
C PRO A 187 -8.81 -6.63 -6.83
N GLU A 188 -8.50 -6.73 -5.54
CA GLU A 188 -7.41 -6.02 -4.88
C GLU A 188 -6.54 -7.03 -4.12
N TYR A 189 -5.24 -6.99 -4.40
CA TYR A 189 -4.24 -7.83 -3.77
C TYR A 189 -3.46 -7.07 -2.72
N THR A 190 -3.17 -7.73 -1.61
CA THR A 190 -2.19 -7.27 -0.62
C THR A 190 -1.22 -8.40 -0.36
N ALA A 191 0.07 -8.14 -0.56
CA ALA A 191 1.12 -9.08 -0.28
C ALA A 191 1.98 -8.57 0.88
N TYR A 192 2.31 -9.49 1.80
CA TYR A 192 3.20 -9.25 2.92
C TYR A 192 4.45 -10.09 2.74
N GLY A 193 5.61 -9.45 2.68
CA GLY A 193 6.90 -10.11 2.56
C GLY A 193 7.73 -9.95 3.80
N TYR A 194 8.42 -11.03 4.17
CA TYR A 194 9.48 -10.99 5.17
C TYR A 194 10.78 -11.40 4.47
N ALA A 195 11.67 -10.43 4.30
CA ALA A 195 12.88 -10.56 3.49
C ALA A 195 13.93 -11.49 4.12
N ARG A 196 13.92 -11.61 5.44
CA ARG A 196 14.76 -12.53 6.19
C ARG A 196 14.09 -12.88 7.51
N SER A 197 13.89 -14.16 7.76
CA SER A 197 13.23 -14.66 8.97
C SER A 197 13.89 -15.93 9.48
N ALA A 198 13.96 -16.09 10.79
CA ALA A 198 14.44 -17.32 11.43
C ALA A 198 13.32 -17.97 12.26
N LEU A 199 13.36 -19.30 12.36
CA LEU A 199 12.41 -20.05 13.16
C LEU A 199 12.66 -19.77 14.64
N ASP A 200 11.70 -19.17 15.32
CA ASP A 200 11.74 -18.95 16.77
C ASP A 200 11.28 -20.21 17.49
N LYS A 201 10.07 -20.68 17.14
CA LYS A 201 9.47 -21.87 17.77
C LYS A 201 8.53 -22.64 16.86
N ASN A 202 8.50 -23.95 17.11
CA ASN A 202 7.40 -24.82 16.71
C ASN A 202 6.43 -24.90 17.88
N ASP A 203 5.16 -24.58 17.66
CA ASP A 203 4.13 -24.75 18.69
C ASP A 203 3.75 -26.23 18.85
N LYS A 204 3.00 -26.53 19.91
CA LYS A 204 2.53 -27.88 20.21
C LYS A 204 1.65 -28.44 19.09
N SER A 205 2.07 -29.55 18.48
CA SER A 205 1.19 -30.36 17.62
C SER A 205 0.30 -31.28 18.45
N THR A 206 -0.98 -31.37 18.10
CA THR A 206 -1.94 -32.30 18.69
C THR A 206 -2.68 -33.00 17.57
N VAL A 207 -2.78 -34.33 17.63
CA VAL A 207 -3.55 -35.13 16.67
C VAL A 207 -4.75 -35.69 17.42
N ASP A 208 -5.92 -35.09 17.22
CA ASP A 208 -7.17 -35.54 17.82
C ASP A 208 -8.35 -35.41 16.82
N LYS A 209 -9.56 -35.79 17.23
CA LYS A 209 -10.75 -35.74 16.35
C LYS A 209 -11.19 -34.32 15.97
N LYS A 210 -10.69 -33.29 16.66
CA LYS A 210 -11.10 -31.89 16.51
C LYS A 210 -10.04 -31.04 15.81
N THR A 211 -8.78 -31.46 15.89
CA THR A 211 -7.62 -30.69 15.44
C THR A 211 -6.83 -31.51 14.43
N ALA A 212 -6.66 -30.96 13.22
CA ALA A 212 -5.80 -31.56 12.21
C ALA A 212 -4.33 -31.57 12.69
N ASP A 213 -3.52 -32.47 12.16
CA ASP A 213 -2.06 -32.44 12.35
C ASP A 213 -1.48 -31.21 11.63
N GLY A 214 -1.50 -30.08 12.34
CA GLY A 214 -1.00 -28.81 11.86
C GLY A 214 0.47 -28.59 12.21
N LEU A 215 1.17 -27.89 11.32
CA LEU A 215 2.45 -27.26 11.59
C LEU A 215 2.20 -25.80 11.97
N ALA A 216 2.11 -25.53 13.27
CA ALA A 216 2.08 -24.18 13.81
C ALA A 216 3.51 -23.71 14.12
N GLN A 217 3.92 -22.59 13.52
CA GLN A 217 5.27 -22.03 13.66
C GLN A 217 5.22 -20.53 13.89
N THR A 218 6.14 -20.04 14.72
CA THR A 218 6.44 -18.62 14.86
C THR A 218 7.83 -18.34 14.30
N TRP A 219 7.93 -17.26 13.54
CA TRP A 219 9.15 -16.81 12.87
C TRP A 219 9.43 -15.37 13.27
N ASP A 220 10.67 -15.09 13.61
CA ASP A 220 11.15 -13.74 13.86
C ASP A 220 11.70 -13.14 12.56
N SER A 221 11.27 -11.92 12.25
CA SER A 221 11.89 -11.14 11.18
C SER A 221 13.24 -10.63 11.64
N LEU A 222 14.25 -10.84 10.81
CA LEU A 222 15.62 -10.38 11.02
C LEU A 222 15.93 -9.22 10.07
N LEU A 223 16.94 -8.44 10.45
CA LEU A 223 17.52 -7.42 9.58
C LEU A 223 18.11 -8.05 8.31
N ASP A 224 17.67 -7.59 7.14
CA ASP A 224 18.23 -8.00 5.85
C ASP A 224 19.12 -6.89 5.26
N PRO A 225 20.44 -7.08 5.19
CA PRO A 225 21.36 -6.06 4.67
C PRO A 225 21.26 -5.84 3.15
N TYR A 226 20.60 -6.72 2.40
CA TYR A 226 20.56 -6.62 0.93
C TYR A 226 19.24 -6.09 0.39
N SER A 227 18.17 -6.24 1.16
CA SER A 227 16.86 -5.70 0.79
C SER A 227 16.79 -4.22 1.12
N VAL A 228 16.12 -3.45 0.25
CA VAL A 228 16.04 -1.99 0.35
C VAL A 228 14.60 -1.52 0.45
N ASP A 229 14.38 -0.38 1.10
CA ASP A 229 13.08 0.26 1.17
C ASP A 229 12.79 1.19 -0.03
N VAL A 230 11.68 1.93 0.05
CA VAL A 230 11.25 2.90 -0.98
C VAL A 230 12.15 4.13 -1.07
N ASP A 231 12.91 4.43 -0.02
CA ASP A 231 13.86 5.56 0.02
C ASP A 231 15.27 5.10 -0.35
N GLY A 232 15.45 3.82 -0.70
CA GLY A 232 16.73 3.22 -1.06
C GLY A 232 17.63 2.91 0.13
N GLN A 233 17.09 2.95 1.36
CA GLN A 233 17.81 2.54 2.56
C GLN A 233 17.93 1.02 2.59
N SER A 234 19.15 0.53 2.79
CA SER A 234 19.44 -0.88 3.07
C SER A 234 19.10 -1.23 4.52
N GLU A 235 19.16 -2.52 4.87
CA GLU A 235 18.91 -3.01 6.23
C GLU A 235 17.42 -2.90 6.62
N ILE A 236 16.54 -3.38 5.74
CA ILE A 236 15.13 -3.46 6.12
C ILE A 236 14.93 -4.55 7.17
N MET A 237 14.15 -4.23 8.19
CA MET A 237 13.65 -5.17 9.18
C MET A 237 12.12 -5.16 9.13
N GLY A 238 11.51 -6.31 9.35
CA GLY A 238 10.06 -6.44 9.39
C GLY A 238 9.43 -6.60 8.01
N ARG A 239 8.16 -6.22 7.96
CA ARG A 239 7.25 -6.57 6.87
C ARG A 239 7.25 -5.55 5.74
N ILE A 240 7.51 -6.04 4.52
CA ILE A 240 7.25 -5.31 3.28
C ILE A 240 5.79 -5.50 2.89
N VAL A 241 5.11 -4.41 2.54
CA VAL A 241 3.71 -4.45 2.09
C VAL A 241 3.60 -4.00 0.64
N TRP A 242 3.19 -4.91 -0.25
CA TRP A 242 2.78 -4.55 -1.59
C TRP A 242 1.26 -4.53 -1.70
N ARG A 243 0.73 -3.55 -2.42
CA ARG A 243 -0.68 -3.50 -2.79
C ARG A 243 -0.79 -3.28 -4.28
N ASP A 244 -1.62 -4.10 -4.92
CA ASP A 244 -1.87 -4.00 -6.35
C ASP A 244 -3.24 -4.61 -6.70
N GLY A 245 -3.54 -4.75 -7.98
CA GLY A 245 -4.82 -5.22 -8.51
C GLY A 245 -5.68 -4.08 -9.01
N GLN A 246 -6.68 -4.44 -9.81
CA GLN A 246 -7.57 -3.50 -10.49
C GLN A 246 -8.30 -2.58 -9.50
N GLY A 247 -8.76 -3.11 -8.36
CA GLY A 247 -9.41 -2.34 -7.30
C GLY A 247 -8.46 -1.34 -6.63
N TRP A 248 -7.20 -1.74 -6.38
CA TRP A 248 -6.18 -0.84 -5.81
C TRP A 248 -5.87 0.33 -6.75
N ARG A 249 -5.62 0.02 -8.03
CA ARG A 249 -5.26 1.01 -9.06
C ARG A 249 -6.41 1.96 -9.39
N ALA A 250 -7.65 1.47 -9.41
CA ALA A 250 -8.83 2.29 -9.67
C ALA A 250 -9.12 3.29 -8.55
N ALA A 251 -8.76 2.96 -7.32
CA ALA A 251 -9.10 3.73 -6.13
C ALA A 251 -8.08 4.83 -5.78
N GLY A 252 -7.37 5.37 -6.79
CA GLY A 252 -6.32 6.40 -6.65
C GLY A 252 -6.66 7.53 -5.67
N ASP A 253 -5.64 8.17 -5.12
CA ASP A 253 -5.81 9.19 -4.08
C ASP A 253 -6.68 10.36 -4.54
N PRO A 254 -7.42 11.00 -3.60
CA PRO A 254 -8.18 12.18 -3.95
C PRO A 254 -7.17 13.22 -4.45
N PRO A 255 -7.33 13.67 -5.69
CA PRO A 255 -6.39 14.56 -6.33
C PRO A 255 -6.33 15.89 -5.58
N VAL A 256 -5.12 16.33 -5.27
CA VAL A 256 -4.87 17.63 -4.65
C VAL A 256 -4.01 18.46 -5.58
N PHE A 257 -4.38 19.73 -5.70
CA PHE A 257 -3.50 20.73 -6.28
C PHE A 257 -2.39 21.02 -5.27
N SER A 258 -1.13 21.01 -5.72
CA SER A 258 0.04 21.29 -4.88
C SER A 258 0.18 22.77 -4.49
N ALA A 259 -0.58 23.66 -5.13
CA ALA A 259 -0.62 25.08 -4.82
C ALA A 259 -1.98 25.71 -5.19
N ALA A 260 -2.25 26.88 -4.62
CA ALA A 260 -3.35 27.73 -5.07
C ALA A 260 -3.09 28.27 -6.49
N PRO A 261 -4.14 28.56 -7.28
CA PRO A 261 -3.98 29.18 -8.59
C PRO A 261 -3.38 30.58 -8.47
N VAL A 262 -2.48 30.91 -9.40
CA VAL A 262 -2.00 32.28 -9.61
C VAL A 262 -2.86 32.92 -10.69
N ALA A 263 -3.70 33.87 -10.31
CA ALA A 263 -4.49 34.67 -11.23
C ALA A 263 -3.75 35.96 -11.58
N SER A 264 -3.81 36.38 -12.84
CA SER A 264 -3.25 37.63 -13.33
C SER A 264 -4.25 38.33 -14.25
N PRO A 265 -4.56 39.62 -14.02
CA PRO A 265 -5.48 40.36 -14.89
C PRO A 265 -4.87 40.55 -16.28
N VAL A 266 -5.73 40.51 -17.29
CA VAL A 266 -5.38 40.74 -18.70
C VAL A 266 -6.35 41.77 -19.26
N THR A 267 -5.83 42.69 -20.07
CA THR A 267 -6.62 43.75 -20.69
C THR A 267 -7.75 43.19 -21.57
N GLY A 268 -8.84 43.95 -21.71
CA GLY A 268 -10.04 43.46 -22.37
C GLY A 268 -10.92 42.57 -21.48
N LEU A 269 -10.92 42.82 -20.16
CA LEU A 269 -11.81 42.16 -19.20
C LEU A 269 -11.58 40.65 -19.07
N LYS A 270 -10.32 40.27 -18.95
CA LYS A 270 -9.88 38.88 -18.87
C LYS A 270 -8.97 38.64 -17.66
N ALA A 271 -8.75 37.38 -17.35
CA ALA A 271 -7.65 36.98 -16.48
C ALA A 271 -7.07 35.64 -16.93
N THR A 272 -5.76 35.50 -16.73
CA THR A 272 -5.06 34.22 -16.89
C THR A 272 -4.90 33.58 -15.52
N ILE A 273 -5.21 32.30 -15.43
CA ILE A 273 -5.09 31.50 -14.22
C ILE A 273 -4.08 30.39 -14.51
N VAL A 274 -3.01 30.34 -13.73
CA VAL A 274 -1.99 29.29 -13.80
C VAL A 274 -2.04 28.47 -12.52
N ILE A 275 -2.09 27.14 -12.65
CA ILE A 275 -2.11 26.22 -11.51
C ILE A 275 -1.34 24.94 -11.87
N PRO A 276 -0.63 24.29 -10.93
CA PRO A 276 -0.06 22.98 -11.17
C PRO A 276 -1.13 21.97 -11.62
N VAL A 277 -0.76 21.00 -12.44
CA VAL A 277 -1.64 19.86 -12.74
C VAL A 277 -1.94 19.13 -11.43
N ALA A 278 -3.21 18.75 -11.21
CA ALA A 278 -3.60 18.00 -10.03
C ALA A 278 -2.88 16.64 -9.99
N ALA A 279 -2.34 16.27 -8.83
CA ALA A 279 -1.65 15.00 -8.68
C ALA A 279 -2.66 13.83 -8.73
N GLY A 280 -2.25 12.70 -9.32
CA GLY A 280 -3.02 11.45 -9.33
C GLY A 280 -3.15 10.82 -10.71
N THR A 281 -3.19 9.49 -10.74
CA THR A 281 -3.27 8.70 -11.99
C THR A 281 -4.57 8.89 -12.76
N ALA A 282 -5.63 9.39 -12.11
CA ALA A 282 -6.89 9.74 -12.76
C ALA A 282 -6.83 11.02 -13.63
N PHE A 283 -5.74 11.80 -13.56
CA PHE A 283 -5.58 13.12 -14.19
C PHE A 283 -4.65 13.12 -15.40
N THR A 284 -4.63 12.02 -16.17
CA THR A 284 -3.87 11.95 -17.43
C THR A 284 -4.47 12.81 -18.54
N SER A 285 -5.80 12.96 -18.57
CA SER A 285 -6.54 13.84 -19.49
C SER A 285 -7.74 14.52 -18.82
N PRO A 286 -7.51 15.42 -17.84
CA PRO A 286 -8.59 16.02 -17.05
C PRO A 286 -9.31 17.15 -17.80
N THR A 287 -10.57 17.35 -17.46
CA THR A 287 -11.35 18.54 -17.85
C THR A 287 -11.30 19.57 -16.74
N TYR A 288 -11.32 20.86 -17.08
CA TYR A 288 -11.20 21.95 -16.11
C TYR A 288 -12.41 22.88 -16.17
N SER A 289 -12.88 23.29 -14.99
CA SER A 289 -13.84 24.38 -14.81
C SER A 289 -13.30 25.39 -13.80
N VAL A 290 -13.79 26.64 -13.90
CA VAL A 290 -13.38 27.73 -13.01
C VAL A 290 -14.62 28.34 -12.37
N THR A 291 -14.57 28.51 -11.06
CA THR A 291 -15.54 29.30 -10.30
C THR A 291 -14.90 30.65 -9.96
N GLN A 292 -15.63 31.73 -10.20
CA GLN A 292 -15.23 33.10 -9.91
C GLN A 292 -16.07 33.70 -8.78
N TYR A 293 -15.42 34.49 -7.94
CA TYR A 293 -16.03 35.21 -6.81
C TYR A 293 -15.76 36.69 -7.01
N ALA A 294 -16.80 37.47 -7.34
CA ALA A 294 -16.70 38.89 -7.66
C ALA A 294 -16.95 39.75 -6.42
N GLY A 295 -16.21 40.86 -6.26
CA GLY A 295 -16.52 41.91 -5.28
C GLY A 295 -16.57 41.46 -3.81
N GLY A 296 -15.86 40.40 -3.45
CA GLY A 296 -15.89 39.83 -2.10
C GLY A 296 -17.13 38.99 -1.79
N LEU A 297 -17.92 38.62 -2.80
CA LEU A 297 -19.03 37.68 -2.64
C LEU A 297 -18.53 36.31 -2.15
N LEU A 298 -19.28 35.71 -1.22
CA LEU A 298 -19.02 34.36 -0.71
C LEU A 298 -19.60 33.26 -1.61
N THR A 299 -20.50 33.61 -2.53
CA THR A 299 -21.10 32.69 -3.49
C THR A 299 -20.41 32.84 -4.84
N GLY A 300 -19.76 31.77 -5.30
CA GLY A 300 -19.09 31.73 -6.59
C GLY A 300 -20.06 31.48 -7.74
N THR A 301 -19.72 31.97 -8.93
CA THR A 301 -20.42 31.68 -10.18
C THR A 301 -19.46 31.00 -11.16
N ALA A 302 -19.97 30.21 -12.11
CA ALA A 302 -19.13 29.61 -13.14
C ALA A 302 -18.52 30.71 -14.03
N ALA A 303 -17.21 30.67 -14.23
CA ALA A 303 -16.50 31.59 -15.12
C ALA A 303 -16.54 31.09 -16.57
N THR A 304 -16.57 32.02 -17.53
CA THR A 304 -16.52 31.69 -18.95
C THR A 304 -15.07 31.55 -19.40
N LEU A 305 -14.68 30.32 -19.81
CA LEU A 305 -13.36 30.05 -20.37
C LEU A 305 -13.26 30.50 -21.82
N GLN A 306 -12.15 31.14 -22.17
CA GLN A 306 -11.77 31.41 -23.55
C GLN A 306 -10.78 30.35 -24.03
N GLY A 307 -11.24 29.54 -24.99
CA GLY A 307 -10.45 28.45 -25.56
C GLY A 307 -10.34 27.24 -24.64
N SER A 308 -9.50 26.30 -25.04
CA SER A 308 -9.22 25.09 -24.26
C SER A 308 -8.08 25.34 -23.26
N PRO A 309 -8.08 24.66 -22.10
CA PRO A 309 -6.93 24.66 -21.18
C PRO A 309 -5.64 24.24 -21.90
N SER A 310 -4.54 24.92 -21.63
CA SER A 310 -3.21 24.50 -22.11
C SER A 310 -2.39 23.91 -20.96
N ILE A 311 -1.71 22.80 -21.24
CA ILE A 311 -0.88 22.10 -20.26
C ILE A 311 0.57 22.15 -20.74
N SER A 312 1.46 22.76 -19.96
CA SER A 312 2.88 22.85 -20.27
C SER A 312 3.70 23.00 -19.00
N GLY A 313 4.86 22.35 -18.95
CA GLY A 313 5.80 22.46 -17.81
C GLY A 313 5.19 22.07 -16.46
N GLY A 314 4.25 21.12 -16.44
CA GLY A 314 3.56 20.69 -15.21
C GLY A 314 2.46 21.64 -14.72
N ASN A 315 2.14 22.70 -15.47
CA ASN A 315 1.11 23.66 -15.16
C ASN A 315 -0.02 23.64 -16.19
N VAL A 316 -1.22 23.94 -15.72
CA VAL A 316 -2.41 24.26 -16.50
C VAL A 316 -2.57 25.76 -16.55
N THR A 317 -2.79 26.29 -17.76
CA THR A 317 -3.14 27.68 -17.99
C THR A 317 -4.57 27.77 -18.53
N LEU A 318 -5.38 28.58 -17.86
CA LEU A 318 -6.78 28.86 -18.18
C LEU A 318 -6.94 30.36 -18.44
N THR A 319 -7.77 30.74 -19.39
CA THR A 319 -8.13 32.15 -19.60
C THR A 319 -9.62 32.33 -19.34
N VAL A 320 -9.97 33.18 -18.39
CA VAL A 320 -11.36 33.58 -18.12
C VAL A 320 -11.68 34.90 -18.80
N THR A 321 -12.92 35.07 -19.23
CA THR A 321 -13.39 36.27 -19.95
C THR A 321 -14.75 36.74 -19.43
N GLY A 322 -15.15 37.96 -19.83
CA GLY A 322 -16.44 38.53 -19.43
C GLY A 322 -16.42 39.10 -18.01
N LEU A 323 -15.25 39.50 -17.52
CA LEU A 323 -15.13 40.13 -16.21
C LEU A 323 -15.71 41.56 -16.24
N THR A 324 -16.19 42.07 -15.12
CA THR A 324 -16.63 43.46 -14.99
C THR A 324 -15.44 44.36 -14.68
N ALA A 325 -15.32 45.53 -15.30
CA ALA A 325 -14.19 46.44 -15.08
C ALA A 325 -14.07 46.88 -13.60
N SER A 326 -12.83 47.02 -13.11
CA SER A 326 -12.53 47.52 -11.76
C SER A 326 -13.12 46.70 -10.61
N THR A 327 -13.46 45.43 -10.87
CA THR A 327 -14.02 44.52 -9.88
C THR A 327 -12.94 43.57 -9.37
N ALA A 328 -12.91 43.35 -8.05
CA ALA A 328 -12.03 42.35 -7.44
C ALA A 328 -12.56 40.93 -7.72
N TYR A 329 -11.68 40.02 -8.14
CA TYR A 329 -12.01 38.62 -8.39
C TYR A 329 -11.06 37.68 -7.68
N VAL A 330 -11.62 36.61 -7.12
CA VAL A 330 -10.91 35.42 -6.65
C VAL A 330 -11.41 34.22 -7.47
N PHE A 331 -10.52 33.27 -7.77
CA PHE A 331 -10.84 32.09 -8.57
C PHE A 331 -10.51 30.80 -7.84
N THR A 332 -11.33 29.77 -8.07
CA THR A 332 -11.00 28.38 -7.75
C THR A 332 -11.11 27.56 -9.03
N VAL A 333 -10.21 26.59 -9.20
CA VAL A 333 -10.19 25.69 -10.35
C VAL A 333 -10.63 24.31 -9.90
N THR A 334 -11.54 23.69 -10.66
CA THR A 334 -11.90 22.29 -10.48
C THR A 334 -11.41 21.48 -11.67
N ALA A 335 -10.62 20.45 -11.41
CA ALA A 335 -10.23 19.46 -12.39
C ALA A 335 -11.08 18.20 -12.21
N VAL A 336 -11.57 17.61 -13.30
CA VAL A 336 -12.30 16.33 -13.29
C VAL A 336 -11.55 15.34 -14.18
N GLY A 337 -11.03 14.28 -13.55
CA GLY A 337 -10.32 13.19 -14.19
C GLY A 337 -11.21 11.99 -14.54
N ALA A 338 -10.59 10.86 -14.87
CA ALA A 338 -11.29 9.61 -15.14
C ALA A 338 -12.12 9.14 -13.93
N GLY A 339 -13.25 8.46 -14.19
CA GLY A 339 -14.13 7.94 -13.14
C GLY A 339 -14.85 9.03 -12.33
N SER A 340 -14.98 10.25 -12.87
CA SER A 340 -15.61 11.41 -12.20
C SER A 340 -14.91 11.86 -10.91
N VAL A 341 -13.65 11.47 -10.74
CA VAL A 341 -12.81 11.95 -9.64
C VAL A 341 -12.51 13.43 -9.87
N SER A 342 -12.71 14.28 -8.85
CA SER A 342 -12.48 15.72 -8.98
C SER A 342 -11.56 16.27 -7.89
N ALA A 343 -10.78 17.28 -8.25
CA ALA A 343 -9.98 18.13 -7.36
C ALA A 343 -10.50 19.56 -7.46
N THR A 344 -10.64 20.27 -6.34
CA THR A 344 -10.85 21.71 -6.35
C THR A 344 -9.70 22.39 -5.64
N SER A 345 -9.15 23.43 -6.26
CA SER A 345 -8.02 24.18 -5.73
C SER A 345 -8.42 25.02 -4.52
N LEU A 346 -7.40 25.46 -3.76
CA LEU A 346 -7.57 26.62 -2.89
C LEU A 346 -7.94 27.87 -3.73
N PRO A 347 -8.55 28.91 -3.12
CA PRO A 347 -8.79 30.18 -3.80
C PRO A 347 -7.48 30.89 -4.18
N SER A 348 -7.46 31.54 -5.34
CA SER A 348 -6.36 32.41 -5.75
C SER A 348 -6.23 33.64 -4.83
N ALA A 349 -5.11 34.34 -4.90
CA ALA A 349 -5.08 35.73 -4.45
C ALA A 349 -6.08 36.58 -5.27
N PRO A 350 -6.68 37.64 -4.68
CA PRO A 350 -7.58 38.52 -5.41
C PRO A 350 -6.83 39.33 -6.47
N ILE A 351 -7.47 39.50 -7.64
CA ILE A 351 -7.02 40.43 -8.69
C ILE A 351 -8.08 41.50 -8.95
N THR A 352 -7.69 42.63 -9.53
CA THR A 352 -8.65 43.61 -10.07
C THR A 352 -8.64 43.54 -11.60
N SER A 353 -9.80 43.31 -12.20
CA SER A 353 -9.97 43.26 -13.66
C SER A 353 -9.80 44.64 -14.32
N THR A 354 -9.18 44.66 -15.50
CA THR A 354 -8.92 45.88 -16.27
C THR A 354 -9.57 45.83 -17.65
N ALA A 355 -10.20 46.93 -18.06
CA ALA A 355 -10.84 47.05 -19.38
C ALA A 355 -9.82 47.40 -20.47
N SER A 356 -8.83 48.23 -20.14
CA SER A 356 -7.81 48.78 -21.03
C SER A 356 -6.42 48.55 -20.48
#